data_AF-A0A9D2P599-F1
#
_entry.id   AF-A0A9D2P599-F1
#
_cell.length_a   1.000
_cell.length_b   1.000
_cell.length_c   1.000
_cell.angle_alpha   90.00
_cell.angle_beta   90.00
_cell.angle_gamma   90.00
#
_symmetry.space_group_name_H-M   'P 1'
#
loop_
_entity.id
_entity.type
_entity.pdbx_description
1 polymer ?
#
loop_
_entity_poly.entity_id
_entity_poly.type
_entity_poly.pdbx_seq_one_letter_code
_entity_poly.pdbx_strand_id
1 'polypeptide(L)'
;MAFRKKEKNQNVGMGGRTVALKDNPLYQAPRENEKKEIITAIVTVAVCIVIFALIVSNFSMYSSEPSYSTYGTGGYSDPDPGDPTGPAIGTAEPEDEDEKEEEPEEEIDMSMVDINASLDGYAELSGTVDDYGECLQLEDALNIYAWDDIQGEDVLVENADKVYIDDTSLYSMEEYAGRNVMVGGDLWFESGTAYYRVTTIISAEPEMDDPGIHRYQIVVDDCSWEEALYRSQEQGGYLARISSPEEYQYITDMLNDYTNIHFYLGGRRDDTGADYYWVNKENEFMDDCLNSSDSPCMPYWYSGEPSYNDTGSEATGMITEDVMNLFYVSGTWYLNDSSGNLAQDYPELLSGKVGYIIEFEE
;
A
#
# COMPACT_ATOMS: atom_id res chain seq x y z
N MET A 1 -37.80 11.41 -38.50
CA MET A 1 -38.15 11.34 -37.07
C MET A 1 -37.82 9.96 -36.56
N ALA A 2 -36.67 9.79 -35.92
CA ALA A 2 -36.32 8.60 -35.17
C ALA A 2 -35.61 9.11 -33.91
N PHE A 3 -36.26 8.91 -32.76
CA PHE A 3 -35.80 9.39 -31.47
C PHE A 3 -34.61 8.54 -31.00
N ARG A 4 -33.45 9.18 -30.83
CA ARG A 4 -32.26 8.61 -30.20
C ARG A 4 -32.47 8.65 -28.69
N LYS A 5 -32.67 7.48 -28.07
CA LYS A 5 -32.73 7.34 -26.61
C LYS A 5 -31.30 7.43 -26.10
N LYS A 6 -30.97 8.50 -25.38
CA LYS A 6 -29.72 8.60 -24.60
C LYS A 6 -29.82 7.60 -23.46
N GLU A 7 -28.95 6.60 -23.42
CA GLU A 7 -28.69 5.84 -22.21
C GLU A 7 -27.99 6.76 -21.22
N LYS A 8 -28.53 6.84 -20.01
CA LYS A 8 -27.89 7.48 -18.86
C LYS A 8 -26.87 6.48 -18.35
N ASN A 9 -25.58 6.81 -18.40
CA ASN A 9 -24.59 6.20 -17.53
C ASN A 9 -25.06 6.41 -16.08
N GLN A 10 -25.36 5.32 -15.40
CA GLN A 10 -25.43 5.31 -13.94
C GLN A 10 -23.97 5.32 -13.47
N ASN A 11 -23.51 6.47 -12.98
CA ASN A 11 -22.39 6.51 -12.05
C ASN A 11 -22.88 5.80 -10.79
N VAL A 12 -22.38 4.59 -10.54
CA VAL A 12 -22.55 3.92 -9.26
C VAL A 12 -21.44 4.50 -8.39
N GLY A 13 -21.75 5.49 -7.56
CA GLY A 13 -20.87 5.88 -6.47
C GLY A 13 -20.71 4.67 -5.55
N MET A 14 -19.51 4.12 -5.48
CA MET A 14 -19.13 3.12 -4.49
C MET A 14 -18.84 3.87 -3.18
N GLY A 15 -19.89 4.32 -2.50
CA GLY A 15 -19.78 4.70 -1.10
C GLY A 15 -19.36 3.47 -0.29
N GLY A 16 -18.42 3.65 0.64
CA GLY A 16 -17.91 2.61 1.53
C GLY A 16 -19.04 1.81 2.17
N ARG A 17 -18.84 0.50 2.35
CA ARG A 17 -19.82 -0.40 2.94
C ARG A 17 -19.20 -1.14 4.11
N THR A 18 -19.91 -1.13 5.24
CA THR A 18 -19.63 -2.05 6.35
C THR A 18 -20.12 -3.46 5.98
N VAL A 19 -19.23 -4.45 6.03
CA VAL A 19 -19.55 -5.86 5.80
C VAL A 19 -19.09 -6.67 7.00
N ALA A 20 -20.00 -7.42 7.62
CA ALA A 20 -19.64 -8.30 8.74
C ALA A 20 -18.61 -9.35 8.30
N LEU A 21 -17.59 -9.62 9.13
CA LEU A 21 -16.45 -10.49 8.82
C LEU A 21 -16.84 -11.87 8.22
N LYS A 22 -17.91 -12.46 8.77
CA LYS A 22 -18.45 -13.77 8.36
C LYS A 22 -19.12 -13.77 6.98
N ASP A 23 -19.48 -12.59 6.50
CA ASP A 23 -20.22 -12.36 5.26
C ASP A 23 -19.28 -11.87 4.13
N ASN A 24 -17.99 -11.64 4.42
CA ASN A 24 -16.96 -11.35 3.41
C ASN A 24 -16.52 -12.66 2.71
N PRO A 25 -16.75 -12.81 1.39
CA PRO A 25 -16.41 -14.03 0.65
C PRO A 25 -14.89 -14.30 0.54
N LEU A 26 -14.04 -13.33 0.91
CA LEU A 26 -12.59 -13.45 0.95
C LEU A 26 -12.03 -13.72 2.36
N TYR A 27 -12.87 -13.67 3.41
CA TYR A 27 -12.43 -13.96 4.77
C TYR A 27 -12.07 -15.44 4.94
N GLN A 28 -10.79 -15.73 5.19
CA GLN A 28 -10.32 -17.05 5.61
C GLN A 28 -10.07 -17.05 7.11
N ALA A 29 -10.84 -17.84 7.86
CA ALA A 29 -10.62 -17.98 9.30
C ALA A 29 -9.21 -18.54 9.59
N PRO A 30 -8.47 -17.98 10.56
CA PRO A 30 -7.12 -18.45 10.90
C PRO A 30 -7.13 -19.95 11.22
N ARG A 31 -6.19 -20.70 10.64
CA ARG A 31 -6.08 -22.14 10.87
C ARG A 31 -5.74 -22.39 12.35
N GLU A 32 -6.20 -23.49 12.93
CA GLU A 32 -5.98 -23.80 14.36
C GLU A 32 -4.52 -23.74 14.81
N ASN A 33 -3.57 -23.94 13.89
CA ASN A 33 -2.13 -23.81 14.17
C ASN A 33 -1.69 -22.36 14.31
N GLU A 34 -2.20 -21.45 13.48
CA GLU A 34 -1.93 -20.00 13.57
C GLU A 34 -2.48 -19.42 14.89
N LYS A 35 -3.64 -19.90 15.37
CA LYS A 35 -4.17 -19.53 16.70
C LYS A 35 -3.23 -19.92 17.83
N LYS A 36 -2.61 -21.11 17.75
CA LYS A 36 -1.66 -21.58 18.77
C LYS A 36 -0.37 -20.78 18.74
N GLU A 37 0.10 -20.40 17.56
CA GLU A 37 1.31 -19.58 17.39
C GLU A 37 1.09 -18.15 17.90
N ILE A 38 -0.06 -17.53 17.58
CA ILE A 38 -0.44 -16.19 18.08
C ILE A 38 -0.57 -16.20 19.61
N ILE A 39 -1.25 -17.19 20.19
CA ILE A 39 -1.36 -17.30 21.66
C ILE A 39 0.03 -17.49 22.29
N THR A 40 0.90 -18.29 21.66
CA THR A 40 2.27 -18.51 22.16
C THR A 40 3.10 -17.22 22.10
N ALA A 41 2.97 -16.43 21.02
CA ALA A 41 3.64 -15.15 20.87
C ALA A 41 3.17 -14.14 21.93
N ILE A 42 1.86 -13.99 22.14
CA ILE A 42 1.27 -13.10 23.15
C ILE A 42 1.75 -13.47 24.56
N VAL A 43 1.73 -14.76 24.90
CA VAL A 43 2.23 -15.25 26.20
C VAL A 43 3.72 -14.96 26.36
N THR A 44 4.51 -15.11 25.30
CA THR A 44 5.95 -14.83 25.33
C THR A 44 6.22 -13.34 25.57
N VAL A 45 5.51 -12.44 24.89
CA VAL A 45 5.63 -10.99 25.08
C VAL A 45 5.23 -10.58 26.50
N ALA A 46 4.12 -11.11 27.03
CA ALA A 46 3.69 -10.83 28.40
C ALA A 46 4.74 -11.30 29.43
N VAL A 47 5.35 -12.47 29.22
CA VAL A 47 6.44 -12.97 30.07
C VAL A 47 7.67 -12.07 29.97
N CYS A 48 8.04 -11.61 28.78
CA CYS A 48 9.15 -10.68 28.58
C CYS A 48 8.92 -9.33 29.28
N ILE A 49 7.70 -8.79 29.23
CA ILE A 49 7.33 -7.54 29.93
C ILE A 49 7.45 -7.72 31.45
N VAL A 50 6.95 -8.83 31.99
CA VAL A 50 7.07 -9.13 33.44
C VAL A 50 8.53 -9.30 33.85
N ILE A 51 9.34 -10.02 33.06
CA ILE A 51 10.77 -10.18 33.33
C ILE A 51 11.48 -8.83 33.27
N PHE A 52 11.18 -7.99 32.28
CA PHE A 52 11.74 -6.66 32.14
C PHE A 52 11.36 -5.76 33.33
N ALA A 53 10.10 -5.76 33.75
CA ALA A 53 9.63 -5.03 34.93
C ALA A 53 10.34 -5.49 36.22
N LEU A 54 10.59 -6.80 36.37
CA LEU A 54 11.35 -7.35 37.49
C LEU A 54 12.83 -6.93 37.44
N ILE A 55 13.46 -6.89 36.27
CA ILE A 55 14.84 -6.43 36.08
C ILE A 55 14.97 -4.94 36.42
N VAL A 56 14.05 -4.11 35.92
CA VAL A 56 14.02 -2.65 36.20
C VAL A 56 13.78 -2.39 37.69
N SER A 57 12.87 -3.14 38.32
CA SER A 57 12.63 -3.06 39.76
C SER A 57 13.87 -3.46 40.59
N ASN A 58 14.64 -4.44 40.13
CA ASN A 58 15.89 -4.86 40.77
C ASN A 58 17.03 -3.85 40.58
N PHE A 59 17.07 -3.13 39.45
CA PHE A 59 18.05 -2.07 39.20
C PHE A 59 17.78 -0.79 40.01
N SER A 60 16.51 -0.46 40.26
CA SER A 60 16.12 0.67 41.11
C SER A 60 16.54 0.51 42.58
N MET A 61 16.76 -0.74 43.04
CA MET A 61 17.21 -1.03 44.40
C MET A 61 18.71 -0.74 44.66
N TYR A 62 19.51 -0.43 43.63
CA TYR A 62 20.97 -0.27 43.76
C TYR A 62 21.52 1.15 43.65
N SER A 63 20.70 2.21 43.51
CA SER A 63 21.19 3.59 43.65
C SER A 63 20.90 4.15 45.04
N SER A 64 21.84 3.96 45.96
CA SER A 64 21.83 4.58 47.29
C SER A 64 22.63 5.90 47.30
N GLU A 65 21.90 7.02 47.40
CA GLU A 65 22.20 8.31 48.07
C GLU A 65 23.44 9.16 47.66
N PRO A 66 23.55 10.50 47.97
CA PRO A 66 22.91 11.22 49.09
C PRO A 66 22.33 12.63 48.86
N SER A 67 21.62 13.05 49.91
CA SER A 67 21.09 14.36 50.30
C SER A 67 21.90 15.61 49.92
N TYR A 68 21.20 16.68 49.52
CA TYR A 68 21.65 18.07 49.70
C TYR A 68 20.59 18.88 50.44
N SER A 69 21.06 19.60 51.46
CA SER A 69 20.31 20.42 52.39
C SER A 69 20.26 21.90 51.99
N THR A 70 19.26 22.59 52.56
CA THR A 70 19.25 23.99 53.04
C THR A 70 19.20 25.16 52.05
N TYR A 71 18.05 25.84 52.01
CA TYR A 71 17.79 27.23 52.49
C TYR A 71 16.26 27.26 52.81
N GLY A 72 15.68 27.65 53.94
CA GLY A 72 16.07 28.53 55.03
C GLY A 72 15.27 29.84 54.94
N THR A 73 14.13 29.97 55.66
CA THR A 73 13.69 31.20 56.40
C THR A 73 12.29 31.09 57.03
N GLY A 74 12.18 31.46 58.32
CA GLY A 74 10.97 31.90 59.07
C GLY A 74 10.21 30.78 59.79
N GLY A 75 10.27 30.56 61.12
CA GLY A 75 10.07 31.49 62.24
C GLY A 75 8.56 31.70 62.44
N TYR A 76 7.85 31.17 63.43
CA TYR A 76 8.07 31.18 64.88
C TYR A 76 7.09 30.22 65.60
N SER A 77 7.61 29.48 66.60
CA SER A 77 7.02 29.05 67.89
C SER A 77 5.59 28.48 68.00
N ASP A 78 5.53 27.19 68.35
CA ASP A 78 4.57 26.53 69.25
C ASP A 78 5.02 26.77 70.74
N PRO A 79 4.29 26.45 71.86
CA PRO A 79 3.35 25.33 71.98
C PRO A 79 2.15 25.44 72.99
N ASP A 80 1.25 24.45 72.90
CA ASP A 80 0.59 23.70 74.02
C ASP A 80 -0.68 24.28 74.73
N PRO A 81 -1.41 23.52 75.59
CA PRO A 81 -2.59 22.69 75.23
C PRO A 81 -3.78 22.80 76.23
N GLY A 82 -4.85 22.01 76.00
CA GLY A 82 -5.92 21.72 76.99
C GLY A 82 -7.13 22.65 76.87
N ASP A 83 -8.39 22.20 76.94
CA ASP A 83 -9.00 21.24 77.87
C ASP A 83 -10.35 20.73 77.26
N PRO A 84 -10.87 19.56 77.66
CA PRO A 84 -12.02 18.90 77.04
C PRO A 84 -13.33 19.23 77.77
N THR A 85 -14.37 19.60 77.02
CA THR A 85 -15.75 19.51 77.51
C THR A 85 -16.67 19.10 76.36
N GLY A 86 -17.08 17.83 76.35
CA GLY A 86 -18.44 17.49 75.87
C GLY A 86 -19.48 17.85 76.95
N PRO A 87 -20.76 17.47 76.83
CA PRO A 87 -21.42 16.72 75.74
C PRO A 87 -22.74 17.38 75.27
N ALA A 88 -23.30 16.94 74.14
CA ALA A 88 -24.76 16.85 73.98
C ALA A 88 -25.14 16.00 72.76
N ILE A 89 -26.08 15.11 73.01
CA ILE A 89 -26.73 14.17 72.10
C ILE A 89 -27.70 14.94 71.19
N GLY A 90 -27.64 14.67 69.89
CA GLY A 90 -28.61 15.12 68.88
C GLY A 90 -28.92 13.97 67.93
N THR A 91 -30.20 13.67 67.81
CA THR A 91 -30.84 12.57 67.08
C THR A 91 -30.65 12.63 65.56
N ALA A 92 -30.72 11.45 64.93
CA ALA A 92 -30.60 11.19 63.50
C ALA A 92 -31.69 11.85 62.63
N GLU A 93 -31.29 12.22 61.41
CA GLU A 93 -32.07 12.12 60.17
C GLU A 93 -31.12 11.64 59.06
N PRO A 94 -31.55 10.76 58.12
CA PRO A 94 -30.75 10.38 56.97
C PRO A 94 -30.92 11.48 55.91
N GLU A 95 -29.83 12.16 55.54
CA GLU A 95 -29.86 13.03 54.36
C GLU A 95 -29.63 12.15 53.13
N ASP A 96 -30.58 12.30 52.22
CA ASP A 96 -30.85 11.57 51.00
C ASP A 96 -29.60 11.26 50.17
N GLU A 97 -29.53 10.02 49.67
CA GLU A 97 -28.68 9.68 48.53
C GLU A 97 -29.22 10.49 47.35
N ASP A 98 -28.53 11.58 47.00
CA ASP A 98 -28.75 12.29 45.74
C ASP A 98 -28.62 11.27 44.60
N GLU A 99 -29.77 10.84 44.06
CA GLU A 99 -29.88 10.21 42.76
C GLU A 99 -29.22 11.17 41.77
N LYS A 100 -27.99 10.86 41.34
CA LYS A 100 -27.43 11.46 40.14
C LYS A 100 -28.40 11.13 39.01
N GLU A 101 -29.18 12.11 38.59
CA GLU A 101 -29.89 12.08 37.32
C GLU A 101 -28.82 11.79 36.24
N GLU A 102 -28.81 10.57 35.71
CA GLU A 102 -28.06 10.24 34.51
C GLU A 102 -28.61 11.14 33.40
N GLU A 103 -27.79 12.07 32.91
CA GLU A 103 -28.15 12.83 31.71
C GLU A 103 -28.44 11.82 30.59
N PRO A 104 -29.52 12.01 29.81
CA PRO A 104 -29.86 11.06 28.76
C PRO A 104 -28.68 10.99 27.78
N GLU A 105 -28.15 9.78 27.56
CA GLU A 105 -27.18 9.51 26.51
C GLU A 105 -27.72 10.10 25.21
N GLU A 106 -26.96 11.00 24.57
CA GLU A 106 -27.33 11.56 23.27
C GLU A 106 -27.39 10.41 22.27
N GLU A 107 -28.60 9.98 21.92
CA GLU A 107 -28.82 8.91 20.94
C GLU A 107 -28.36 9.42 19.56
N ILE A 108 -27.25 8.87 19.07
CA ILE A 108 -26.68 9.23 17.77
C ILE A 108 -27.63 8.79 16.65
N ASP A 109 -27.93 9.70 15.73
CA ASP A 109 -28.75 9.39 14.55
C ASP A 109 -27.97 8.52 13.57
N MET A 110 -28.06 7.20 13.71
CA MET A 110 -27.38 6.23 12.85
C MET A 110 -27.74 6.34 11.36
N SER A 111 -28.76 7.11 10.97
CA SER A 111 -29.08 7.35 9.55
C SER A 111 -28.10 8.31 8.86
N MET A 112 -27.31 9.08 9.63
CA MET A 112 -26.28 9.98 9.11
C MET A 112 -24.89 9.33 9.04
N VAL A 113 -24.74 8.10 9.54
CA VAL A 113 -23.46 7.37 9.62
C VAL A 113 -23.21 6.63 8.31
N ASP A 114 -22.09 6.94 7.66
CA ASP A 114 -21.64 6.26 6.45
C ASP A 114 -20.89 4.96 6.78
N ILE A 115 -20.08 4.99 7.84
CA ILE A 115 -19.31 3.84 8.33
C ILE A 115 -19.54 3.65 9.83
N ASN A 116 -20.01 2.45 10.20
CA ASN A 116 -20.11 2.02 11.58
C ASN A 116 -19.07 0.93 11.86
N ALA A 117 -17.92 1.31 12.42
CA ALA A 117 -16.83 0.43 12.80
C ALA A 117 -16.89 -0.01 14.28
N SER A 118 -17.84 0.50 15.08
CA SER A 118 -18.07 0.10 16.48
C SER A 118 -18.61 -1.34 16.59
N LEU A 119 -19.46 -1.76 15.63
CA LEU A 119 -20.05 -3.11 15.62
C LEU A 119 -19.12 -4.18 15.06
N ASP A 120 -18.35 -3.83 14.05
CA ASP A 120 -17.42 -4.70 13.33
C ASP A 120 -16.14 -3.89 13.12
N GLY A 121 -15.03 -4.30 13.75
CA GLY A 121 -13.75 -3.58 13.62
C GLY A 121 -13.32 -3.41 12.16
N TYR A 122 -13.80 -4.27 11.26
CA TYR A 122 -13.47 -4.25 9.84
C TYR A 122 -14.34 -3.26 9.03
N ALA A 123 -13.70 -2.27 8.41
CA ALA A 123 -14.29 -1.36 7.44
C ALA A 123 -13.58 -1.46 6.09
N GLU A 124 -14.31 -1.24 4.99
CA GLU A 124 -13.73 -1.11 3.64
C GLU A 124 -13.71 0.37 3.25
N LEU A 125 -12.53 0.90 2.92
CA LEU A 125 -12.31 2.30 2.57
C LEU A 125 -11.74 2.41 1.15
N SER A 126 -12.28 3.38 0.41
CA SER A 126 -11.76 3.79 -0.90
C SER A 126 -11.13 5.16 -0.77
N GLY A 127 -9.97 5.35 -1.39
CA GLY A 127 -9.30 6.65 -1.38
C GLY A 127 -7.97 6.64 -2.12
N THR A 128 -7.38 7.82 -2.23
CA THR A 128 -6.03 8.00 -2.77
C THR A 128 -5.01 7.94 -1.65
N VAL A 129 -4.00 7.11 -1.81
CA VAL A 129 -2.87 7.06 -0.88
C VAL A 129 -1.99 8.29 -1.10
N ASP A 130 -1.54 8.93 -0.03
CA ASP A 130 -0.61 10.07 -0.16
C ASP A 130 0.79 9.64 -0.64
N ASP A 131 1.64 10.62 -0.94
CA ASP A 131 2.98 10.40 -1.49
C ASP A 131 3.91 9.57 -0.58
N TYR A 132 3.55 9.39 0.70
CA TYR A 132 4.35 8.72 1.71
C TYR A 132 3.70 7.44 2.26
N GLY A 133 2.51 7.07 1.79
CA GLY A 133 1.77 5.93 2.35
C GLY A 133 1.29 6.13 3.80
N GLU A 134 1.30 7.37 4.31
CA GLU A 134 0.96 7.68 5.71
C GLU A 134 -0.53 7.93 5.91
N CYS A 135 -1.26 8.31 4.86
CA CYS A 135 -2.70 8.49 4.95
C CYS A 135 -3.44 8.08 3.68
N LEU A 136 -4.72 7.72 3.86
CA LEU A 136 -5.68 7.50 2.80
C LEU A 136 -6.62 8.71 2.74
N GLN A 137 -6.52 9.47 1.66
CA GLN A 137 -7.41 10.58 1.35
C GLN A 137 -8.71 10.01 0.75
N LEU A 138 -9.83 10.16 1.47
CA LEU A 138 -11.12 9.63 1.06
C LEU A 138 -11.68 10.42 -0.13
N GLU A 139 -12.37 9.73 -1.05
CA GLU A 139 -12.99 10.35 -2.23
C GLU A 139 -14.10 11.34 -1.85
N ASP A 140 -14.94 10.91 -0.91
CA ASP A 140 -16.00 11.70 -0.30
C ASP A 140 -15.74 11.78 1.21
N ALA A 141 -16.04 12.92 1.82
CA ALA A 141 -15.97 13.04 3.27
C ALA A 141 -17.06 12.16 3.92
N LEU A 142 -16.68 11.36 4.92
CA LEU A 142 -17.55 10.36 5.55
C LEU A 142 -17.87 10.72 6.99
N ASN A 143 -19.08 10.38 7.42
CA ASN A 143 -19.47 10.36 8.82
C ASN A 143 -19.18 8.98 9.40
N ILE A 144 -18.20 8.90 10.29
CA ILE A 144 -17.64 7.65 10.81
C ILE A 144 -17.98 7.51 12.28
N TYR A 145 -18.62 6.40 12.64
CA TYR A 145 -18.91 5.99 14.00
C TYR A 145 -18.00 4.83 14.41
N ALA A 146 -17.08 5.06 15.35
CA ALA A 146 -16.07 4.09 15.78
C ALA A 146 -15.62 4.33 17.22
N TRP A 147 -14.91 3.35 17.79
CA TRP A 147 -14.32 3.44 19.12
C TRP A 147 -13.18 4.46 19.17
N ASP A 148 -13.19 5.38 20.15
CA ASP A 148 -12.07 6.27 20.46
C ASP A 148 -11.25 5.71 21.63
N ASP A 149 -10.01 5.33 21.38
CA ASP A 149 -9.14 4.69 22.38
C ASP A 149 -8.74 5.60 23.54
N ILE A 150 -8.77 6.92 23.33
CA ILE A 150 -8.41 7.90 24.36
C ILE A 150 -9.62 8.25 25.21
N GLN A 151 -10.80 8.39 24.60
CA GLN A 151 -12.05 8.70 25.31
C GLN A 151 -12.66 7.45 25.96
N GLY A 152 -12.39 6.26 25.42
CA GLY A 152 -12.89 4.99 25.93
C GLY A 152 -14.38 4.79 25.66
N GLU A 153 -14.89 5.36 24.56
CA GLU A 153 -16.28 5.25 24.12
C GLU A 153 -16.38 5.32 22.59
N ASP A 154 -17.51 4.90 22.06
CA ASP A 154 -17.80 5.07 20.64
C ASP A 154 -18.20 6.53 20.36
N VAL A 155 -17.60 7.12 19.32
CA VAL A 155 -17.83 8.50 18.93
C VAL A 155 -18.19 8.60 17.45
N LEU A 156 -19.02 9.59 17.11
CA LEU A 156 -19.29 9.98 15.73
C LEU A 156 -18.37 11.15 15.34
N VAL A 157 -17.53 10.94 14.33
CA VAL A 157 -16.78 12.01 13.67
C VAL A 157 -17.41 12.28 12.31
N GLU A 158 -17.91 13.50 12.12
CA GLU A 158 -18.54 13.93 10.89
C GLU A 158 -17.52 14.50 9.89
N ASN A 159 -17.77 14.27 8.59
CA ASN A 159 -16.97 14.80 7.48
C ASN A 159 -15.47 14.47 7.58
N ALA A 160 -15.11 13.26 7.99
CA ALA A 160 -13.75 12.77 7.89
C ALA A 160 -13.37 12.66 6.41
N ASP A 161 -12.38 13.43 5.98
CA ASP A 161 -11.87 13.43 4.61
C ASP A 161 -10.62 12.57 4.44
N LYS A 162 -10.01 12.11 5.53
CA LYS A 162 -8.85 11.22 5.51
C LYS A 162 -8.77 10.34 6.75
N VAL A 163 -8.02 9.25 6.63
CA VAL A 163 -7.61 8.38 7.74
C VAL A 163 -6.10 8.18 7.71
N TYR A 164 -5.46 8.12 8.88
CA TYR A 164 -4.02 7.85 8.99
C TYR A 164 -3.77 6.34 9.00
N ILE A 165 -2.79 5.90 8.24
CA ILE A 165 -2.39 4.51 8.17
C ILE A 165 -1.54 4.20 9.40
N ASP A 166 -1.98 3.21 10.17
CA ASP A 166 -1.29 2.77 11.37
C ASP A 166 -0.05 1.92 11.02
N ASP A 167 1.01 2.07 11.81
CA ASP A 167 2.29 1.40 11.60
C ASP A 167 2.23 -0.13 11.79
N THR A 168 1.15 -0.64 12.39
CA THR A 168 0.88 -2.08 12.53
C THR A 168 0.09 -2.68 11.37
N SER A 169 -0.14 -1.91 10.30
CA SER A 169 -0.73 -2.37 9.05
C SER A 169 0.04 -3.56 8.47
N LEU A 170 -0.68 -4.52 7.88
CA LEU A 170 -0.08 -5.73 7.29
C LEU A 170 0.57 -5.46 5.94
N TYR A 171 0.16 -4.38 5.27
CA TYR A 171 0.66 -3.95 3.97
C TYR A 171 1.24 -2.54 4.10
N SER A 172 2.39 -2.31 3.48
CA SER A 172 2.91 -0.95 3.33
C SER A 172 2.08 -0.23 2.27
N MET A 173 1.62 0.97 2.59
CA MET A 173 0.90 1.80 1.62
C MET A 173 1.86 2.64 0.77
N GLU A 174 3.15 2.70 1.09
CA GLU A 174 4.17 3.40 0.28
C GLU A 174 4.19 2.89 -1.17
N GLU A 175 3.98 1.58 -1.38
CA GLU A 175 3.93 0.97 -2.71
C GLU A 175 2.75 1.48 -3.55
N TYR A 176 1.73 2.04 -2.90
CA TYR A 176 0.51 2.55 -3.53
C TYR A 176 0.44 4.07 -3.58
N ALA A 177 1.54 4.77 -3.26
CA ALA A 177 1.59 6.22 -3.23
C ALA A 177 1.00 6.86 -4.51
N GLY A 178 0.09 7.82 -4.31
CA GLY A 178 -0.61 8.53 -5.38
C GLY A 178 -1.73 7.73 -6.08
N ARG A 179 -1.90 6.43 -5.79
CA ARG A 179 -2.89 5.56 -6.44
C ARG A 179 -4.19 5.52 -5.66
N ASN A 180 -5.32 5.38 -6.37
CA ASN A 180 -6.58 5.02 -5.73
C ASN A 180 -6.56 3.54 -5.31
N VAL A 181 -6.98 3.27 -4.08
CA VAL A 181 -7.07 1.92 -3.51
C VAL A 181 -8.41 1.71 -2.83
N MET A 182 -8.85 0.46 -2.84
CA MET A 182 -9.86 -0.07 -1.94
C MET A 182 -9.16 -1.01 -0.96
N VAL A 183 -9.26 -0.71 0.33
CA VAL A 183 -8.59 -1.45 1.40
C VAL A 183 -9.59 -1.89 2.46
N GLY A 184 -9.30 -3.02 3.10
CA GLY A 184 -10.06 -3.56 4.22
C GLY A 184 -9.20 -3.61 5.48
N GLY A 185 -9.76 -3.27 6.64
CA GLY A 185 -8.94 -2.96 7.80
C GLY A 185 -9.71 -2.51 9.03
N ASP A 186 -8.95 -2.34 10.13
CA ASP A 186 -9.50 -1.92 11.41
C ASP A 186 -9.51 -0.38 11.51
N LEU A 187 -10.63 0.23 11.92
CA LEU A 187 -10.79 1.69 12.02
C LEU A 187 -11.11 2.11 13.45
N TRP A 188 -10.37 3.08 13.99
CA TRP A 188 -10.59 3.66 15.32
C TRP A 188 -10.23 5.14 15.34
N PHE A 189 -10.52 5.79 16.47
CA PHE A 189 -10.10 7.15 16.74
C PHE A 189 -9.10 7.24 17.88
N GLU A 190 -8.21 8.23 17.81
CA GLU A 190 -7.48 8.72 18.97
C GLU A 190 -7.69 10.24 19.07
N SER A 191 -8.42 10.68 20.11
CA SER A 191 -8.74 12.10 20.32
C SER A 191 -9.37 12.76 19.08
N GLY A 192 -10.30 12.06 18.42
CA GLY A 192 -10.98 12.51 17.20
C GLY A 192 -10.17 12.44 15.90
N THR A 193 -8.95 11.89 15.92
CA THR A 193 -8.16 11.60 14.70
C THR A 193 -8.42 10.17 14.26
N ALA A 194 -8.79 9.96 12.99
CA ALA A 194 -9.08 8.64 12.46
C ALA A 194 -7.80 7.87 12.12
N TYR A 195 -7.65 6.68 12.68
CA TYR A 195 -6.57 5.74 12.40
C TYR A 195 -7.12 4.46 11.78
N TYR A 196 -6.37 3.93 10.83
CA TYR A 196 -6.78 2.79 10.04
C TYR A 196 -5.63 1.80 9.86
N ARG A 197 -5.86 0.56 10.27
CA ARG A 197 -4.91 -0.53 10.10
C ARG A 197 -5.30 -1.36 8.89
N VAL A 198 -4.51 -1.28 7.83
CA VAL A 198 -4.76 -2.03 6.59
C VAL A 198 -4.47 -3.51 6.82
N THR A 199 -5.47 -4.35 6.65
CA THR A 199 -5.34 -5.82 6.79
C THR A 199 -5.52 -6.56 5.46
N THR A 200 -6.06 -5.90 4.44
CA THR A 200 -6.33 -6.47 3.11
C THR A 200 -6.28 -5.37 2.05
N ILE A 201 -5.60 -5.63 0.93
CA ILE A 201 -5.75 -4.84 -0.30
C ILE A 201 -6.86 -5.50 -1.13
N ILE A 202 -7.97 -4.81 -1.34
CA ILE A 202 -9.13 -5.33 -2.09
C ILE A 202 -8.93 -5.05 -3.58
N SER A 203 -8.53 -3.83 -3.92
CA SER A 203 -8.12 -3.44 -5.27
C SER A 203 -7.22 -2.21 -5.22
N ALA A 204 -6.39 -2.02 -6.23
CA ALA A 204 -5.62 -0.80 -6.43
C ALA A 204 -5.66 -0.43 -7.91
N GLU A 205 -5.59 0.86 -8.22
CA GLU A 205 -5.25 1.29 -9.56
C GLU A 205 -3.89 0.70 -9.98
N PRO A 206 -3.73 0.35 -11.27
CA PRO A 206 -2.47 -0.14 -11.77
C PRO A 206 -1.37 0.90 -11.52
N GLU A 207 -0.15 0.41 -11.34
CA GLU A 207 1.01 1.27 -11.33
C GLU A 207 1.13 1.97 -12.69
N MET A 208 1.35 3.28 -12.64
CA MET A 208 1.63 4.09 -13.83
C MET A 208 3.12 4.38 -13.88
N ASP A 209 3.69 4.32 -15.07
CA ASP A 209 5.09 4.65 -15.28
C ASP A 209 5.34 6.17 -15.12
N ASP A 210 6.51 6.55 -14.57
CA ASP A 210 6.92 7.96 -14.55
C ASP A 210 7.27 8.37 -15.99
N PRO A 211 6.63 9.41 -16.57
CA PRO A 211 6.95 9.88 -17.93
C PRO A 211 8.36 10.50 -18.08
N GLY A 212 9.15 10.52 -17.00
CA GLY A 212 10.49 11.10 -16.90
C GLY A 212 11.59 10.40 -17.71
N ILE A 213 12.78 11.01 -17.68
CA ILE A 213 14.01 10.36 -18.15
C ILE A 213 14.71 9.78 -16.93
N HIS A 214 14.89 8.48 -16.93
CA HIS A 214 15.50 7.75 -15.83
C HIS A 214 17.00 7.55 -16.05
N ARG A 215 17.63 6.89 -15.08
CA ARG A 215 18.96 6.33 -15.26
C ARG A 215 18.82 4.96 -15.92
N TYR A 216 19.61 4.71 -16.98
CA TYR A 216 19.62 3.42 -17.66
C TYR A 216 20.99 2.75 -17.66
N GLN A 217 21.01 1.43 -17.76
CA GLN A 217 22.20 0.61 -17.96
C GLN A 217 21.98 -0.38 -19.09
N ILE A 218 22.90 -0.39 -20.06
CA ILE A 218 22.91 -1.37 -21.15
C ILE A 218 23.68 -2.61 -20.70
N VAL A 219 23.07 -3.78 -20.88
CA VAL A 219 23.74 -5.07 -20.70
C VAL A 219 23.67 -5.86 -22.00
N VAL A 220 24.81 -6.38 -22.46
CA VAL A 220 24.90 -7.28 -23.62
C VAL A 220 25.29 -8.66 -23.09
N ASP A 221 24.33 -9.58 -23.11
CA ASP A 221 24.49 -10.95 -22.66
C ASP A 221 23.42 -11.84 -23.32
N ASP A 222 23.77 -13.07 -23.68
CA ASP A 222 22.85 -14.05 -24.25
C ASP A 222 22.00 -14.67 -23.12
N CYS A 223 21.02 -13.90 -22.63
CA CYS A 223 20.06 -14.34 -21.62
C CYS A 223 18.64 -14.42 -22.19
N SER A 224 17.75 -15.11 -21.48
CA SER A 224 16.31 -15.02 -21.73
C SER A 224 15.74 -13.68 -21.22
N TRP A 225 14.53 -13.34 -21.64
CA TRP A 225 13.80 -12.19 -21.12
C TRP A 225 13.53 -12.30 -19.61
N GLU A 226 13.16 -13.50 -19.14
CA GLU A 226 12.92 -13.76 -17.71
C GLU A 226 14.22 -13.62 -16.88
N GLU A 227 15.35 -14.09 -17.41
CA GLU A 227 16.66 -13.85 -16.79
C GLU A 227 17.02 -12.37 -16.78
N ALA A 228 16.72 -11.63 -17.84
CA ALA A 228 16.94 -10.19 -17.92
C ALA A 228 16.09 -9.42 -16.90
N LEU A 229 14.83 -9.80 -16.74
CA LEU A 229 13.91 -9.25 -15.73
C LEU A 229 14.47 -9.46 -14.33
N TYR A 230 14.81 -10.70 -13.99
CA TYR A 230 15.37 -11.05 -12.68
C TYR A 230 16.69 -10.31 -12.39
N ARG A 231 17.62 -10.26 -13.34
CA ARG A 231 18.91 -9.59 -13.16
C ARG A 231 18.79 -8.07 -13.07
N SER A 232 17.75 -7.50 -13.65
CA SER A 232 17.42 -6.07 -13.50
C SER A 232 16.99 -5.79 -12.06
N GLN A 233 16.09 -6.61 -11.52
CA GLN A 233 15.64 -6.53 -10.11
C GLN A 233 16.79 -6.71 -9.12
N GLU A 234 17.69 -7.68 -9.34
CA GLU A 234 18.86 -7.88 -8.46
C GLU A 234 19.78 -6.66 -8.39
N GLN A 235 19.77 -5.81 -9.42
CA GLN A 235 20.52 -4.56 -9.46
C GLN A 235 19.76 -3.36 -8.87
N GLY A 236 18.51 -3.57 -8.43
CA GLY A 236 17.63 -2.51 -7.92
C GLY A 236 16.95 -1.70 -9.03
N GLY A 237 16.83 -2.26 -10.24
CA GLY A 237 16.09 -1.67 -11.35
C GLY A 237 15.06 -2.66 -11.93
N TYR A 238 14.54 -2.35 -13.10
CA TYR A 238 13.63 -3.21 -13.87
C TYR A 238 13.96 -3.09 -15.37
N LEU A 239 13.37 -3.94 -16.20
CA LEU A 239 13.57 -3.83 -17.64
C LEU A 239 12.94 -2.53 -18.14
N ALA A 240 13.70 -1.76 -18.91
CA ALA A 240 13.30 -0.42 -19.32
C ALA A 240 11.95 -0.41 -20.02
N ARG A 241 11.18 0.63 -19.69
CA ARG A 241 9.88 0.96 -20.27
C ARG A 241 10.08 2.20 -21.15
N ILE A 242 9.05 2.51 -21.93
CA ILE A 242 9.04 3.71 -22.77
C ILE A 242 7.70 4.39 -22.58
N SER A 243 7.73 5.46 -21.81
CA SER A 243 6.59 6.27 -21.37
C SER A 243 6.39 7.53 -22.23
N SER A 244 7.42 7.98 -22.95
CA SER A 244 7.36 9.20 -23.76
C SER A 244 8.22 9.16 -25.04
N PRO A 245 7.91 9.99 -26.06
CA PRO A 245 8.77 10.17 -27.23
C PRO A 245 10.19 10.67 -26.90
N GLU A 246 10.30 11.51 -25.87
CA GLU A 246 11.57 12.02 -25.36
C GLU A 246 12.42 10.90 -24.75
N GLU A 247 11.78 10.01 -23.98
CA GLU A 247 12.44 8.83 -23.41
C GLU A 247 12.88 7.84 -24.49
N TYR A 248 12.01 7.55 -25.46
CA TYR A 248 12.36 6.73 -26.63
C TYR A 248 13.61 7.28 -27.33
N GLN A 249 13.66 8.60 -27.58
CA GLN A 249 14.81 9.24 -28.23
C GLN A 249 16.07 9.14 -27.36
N TYR A 250 15.95 9.36 -26.05
CA TYR A 250 17.07 9.26 -25.12
C TYR A 250 17.65 7.84 -25.07
N ILE A 251 16.80 6.82 -24.92
CA ILE A 251 17.20 5.41 -24.91
C ILE A 251 17.87 5.08 -26.24
N THR A 252 17.26 5.39 -27.38
CA THR A 252 17.81 5.03 -28.70
C THR A 252 19.12 5.73 -29.02
N ASP A 253 19.34 6.97 -28.56
CA ASP A 253 20.63 7.67 -28.70
C ASP A 253 21.75 7.00 -27.89
N MET A 254 21.43 6.42 -26.73
CA MET A 254 22.37 5.65 -25.92
C MET A 254 22.84 4.37 -26.64
N LEU A 255 22.02 3.83 -27.54
CA LEU A 255 22.25 2.56 -28.22
C LEU A 255 23.04 2.69 -29.54
N ASN A 256 23.50 3.88 -29.93
CA ASN A 256 24.12 4.14 -31.24
C ASN A 256 25.31 3.21 -31.59
N ASP A 257 26.07 2.74 -30.60
CA ASP A 257 27.19 1.80 -30.80
C ASP A 257 26.77 0.32 -30.80
N TYR A 258 25.48 0.03 -30.64
CA TYR A 258 24.92 -1.32 -30.41
C TYR A 258 23.91 -1.73 -31.49
N THR A 259 23.97 -1.12 -32.67
CA THR A 259 23.02 -1.36 -33.79
C THR A 259 22.92 -2.81 -34.30
N ASN A 260 23.77 -3.72 -33.81
CA ASN A 260 23.73 -5.16 -34.11
C ASN A 260 23.21 -6.02 -32.94
N ILE A 261 22.70 -5.41 -31.87
CA ILE A 261 22.18 -6.07 -30.67
C ILE A 261 20.65 -5.91 -30.62
N HIS A 262 19.96 -6.96 -30.18
CA HIS A 262 18.53 -6.97 -29.89
C HIS A 262 18.34 -6.82 -28.38
N PHE A 263 17.70 -5.74 -27.95
CA PHE A 263 17.57 -5.40 -26.54
C PHE A 263 16.18 -5.75 -26.00
N TYR A 264 16.09 -6.64 -25.02
CA TYR A 264 14.86 -6.83 -24.27
C TYR A 264 14.48 -5.56 -23.50
N LEU A 265 13.17 -5.29 -23.47
CA LEU A 265 12.51 -4.24 -22.69
C LEU A 265 11.45 -4.87 -21.79
N GLY A 266 10.83 -4.10 -20.89
CA GLY A 266 9.83 -4.58 -19.93
C GLY A 266 8.47 -4.97 -20.54
N GLY A 267 8.35 -5.06 -21.85
CA GLY A 267 7.09 -5.33 -22.52
C GLY A 267 6.83 -6.82 -22.67
N ARG A 268 5.62 -7.29 -22.34
CA ARG A 268 5.18 -8.66 -22.64
C ARG A 268 3.69 -8.74 -22.93
N ARG A 269 3.28 -9.83 -23.59
CA ARG A 269 1.89 -10.10 -23.94
C ARG A 269 1.11 -10.60 -22.74
N ASP A 270 -0.17 -10.24 -22.70
CA ASP A 270 -1.11 -10.83 -21.77
C ASP A 270 -1.50 -12.27 -22.12
N ASP A 271 -2.08 -12.96 -21.14
CA ASP A 271 -2.57 -14.32 -21.31
C ASP A 271 -3.82 -14.40 -22.21
N THR A 272 -4.41 -13.25 -22.57
CA THR A 272 -5.65 -13.16 -23.37
C THR A 272 -5.39 -13.08 -24.89
N GLY A 273 -4.14 -12.78 -25.28
CA GLY A 273 -3.50 -13.36 -26.45
C GLY A 273 -3.11 -12.39 -27.57
N ALA A 274 -3.30 -11.08 -27.40
CA ALA A 274 -2.91 -10.10 -28.44
C ALA A 274 -2.36 -8.79 -27.90
N ASP A 275 -2.64 -8.43 -26.65
CA ASP A 275 -2.29 -7.12 -26.13
C ASP A 275 -0.96 -7.20 -25.36
N TYR A 276 -0.06 -6.26 -25.66
CA TYR A 276 1.21 -6.10 -24.97
C TYR A 276 1.12 -4.96 -23.96
N TYR A 277 1.77 -5.13 -22.83
CA TYR A 277 1.79 -4.17 -21.73
C TYR A 277 3.22 -4.05 -21.22
N TRP A 278 3.55 -2.89 -20.67
CA TRP A 278 4.72 -2.79 -19.80
C TRP A 278 4.45 -3.61 -18.53
N VAL A 279 5.52 -4.10 -17.90
CA VAL A 279 5.43 -4.71 -16.57
C VAL A 279 6.27 -3.97 -15.56
N ASN A 280 5.80 -3.93 -14.32
CA ASN A 280 6.57 -3.42 -13.21
C ASN A 280 7.64 -4.42 -12.76
N LYS A 281 8.39 -4.04 -11.73
CA LYS A 281 9.42 -4.90 -11.11
C LYS A 281 8.83 -6.21 -10.55
N GLU A 282 7.54 -6.32 -10.26
CA GLU A 282 6.87 -7.56 -9.84
C GLU A 282 6.34 -8.41 -11.01
N ASN A 283 6.58 -8.00 -12.27
CA ASN A 283 6.05 -8.61 -13.48
C ASN A 283 4.51 -8.46 -13.64
N GLU A 284 3.93 -7.47 -12.97
CA GLU A 284 2.52 -7.12 -13.09
C GLU A 284 2.31 -6.12 -14.23
N PHE A 285 1.19 -6.24 -14.95
CA PHE A 285 0.91 -5.36 -16.07
C PHE A 285 0.62 -3.93 -15.64
N MET A 286 1.17 -2.98 -16.39
CA MET A 286 1.02 -1.55 -16.20
C MET A 286 0.32 -0.90 -17.39
N ASP A 287 -0.27 0.27 -17.13
CA ASP A 287 -0.79 1.21 -18.14
C ASP A 287 -1.76 0.58 -19.17
N ASP A 288 -1.94 1.28 -20.29
CA ASP A 288 -2.75 0.86 -21.42
C ASP A 288 -1.97 -0.04 -22.39
N CYS A 289 -2.72 -0.77 -23.22
CA CYS A 289 -2.19 -1.65 -24.26
C CYS A 289 -1.21 -0.93 -25.20
N LEU A 290 0.01 -1.47 -25.35
CA LEU A 290 1.12 -0.88 -26.11
C LEU A 290 0.95 -0.95 -27.62
N ASN A 291 0.14 -1.89 -28.11
CA ASN A 291 -0.12 -2.12 -29.54
C ASN A 291 -1.55 -1.73 -29.96
N SER A 292 -2.21 -0.87 -29.18
CA SER A 292 -3.46 -0.22 -29.57
C SER A 292 -3.21 0.99 -30.48
N SER A 293 -4.22 1.41 -31.24
CA SER A 293 -4.08 2.54 -32.19
C SER A 293 -3.85 3.91 -31.53
N ASP A 294 -4.19 4.03 -30.25
CA ASP A 294 -4.06 5.20 -29.39
C ASP A 294 -2.81 5.15 -28.50
N SER A 295 -2.07 4.04 -28.50
CA SER A 295 -0.83 3.89 -27.75
C SER A 295 0.24 4.90 -28.20
N PRO A 296 0.95 5.54 -27.25
CA PRO A 296 2.12 6.37 -27.57
C PRO A 296 3.28 5.54 -28.15
N CYS A 297 3.31 4.23 -27.90
CA CYS A 297 4.30 3.31 -28.48
C CYS A 297 3.98 2.89 -29.92
N MET A 298 2.73 3.08 -30.39
CA MET A 298 2.29 2.65 -31.72
C MET A 298 3.22 3.09 -32.87
N PRO A 299 3.74 4.34 -32.91
CA PRO A 299 4.65 4.77 -33.98
C PRO A 299 6.02 4.07 -34.01
N TYR A 300 6.41 3.39 -32.92
CA TYR A 300 7.71 2.75 -32.77
C TYR A 300 7.70 1.26 -33.10
N TRP A 301 6.54 0.63 -33.19
CA TRP A 301 6.42 -0.76 -33.65
C TRP A 301 6.92 -0.91 -35.09
N TYR A 302 7.66 -1.98 -35.34
CA TYR A 302 8.06 -2.34 -36.69
C TYR A 302 6.82 -2.66 -37.53
N SER A 303 6.89 -2.33 -38.83
CA SER A 303 5.74 -2.47 -39.72
C SER A 303 5.33 -3.94 -39.85
N GLY A 304 4.17 -4.28 -39.30
CA GLY A 304 3.62 -5.64 -39.32
C GLY A 304 3.58 -6.29 -37.93
N GLU A 305 4.22 -5.66 -36.94
CA GLU A 305 4.27 -6.15 -35.58
C GLU A 305 3.15 -5.56 -34.70
N PRO A 306 2.74 -6.28 -33.62
CA PRO A 306 3.21 -7.62 -33.26
C PRO A 306 2.65 -8.75 -34.16
N SER A 307 3.49 -9.73 -34.50
CA SER A 307 3.12 -10.89 -35.31
C SER A 307 2.69 -12.12 -34.48
N TYR A 308 2.99 -12.09 -33.19
CA TYR A 308 2.72 -13.07 -32.12
C TYR A 308 3.49 -14.38 -32.21
N ASN A 309 3.88 -14.79 -33.41
CA ASN A 309 4.59 -16.03 -33.64
C ASN A 309 5.44 -15.95 -34.90
N ASP A 310 6.69 -16.40 -34.79
CA ASP A 310 7.54 -16.61 -35.95
C ASP A 310 7.50 -18.06 -36.44
N THR A 311 7.43 -18.22 -37.76
CA THR A 311 7.50 -19.52 -38.47
C THR A 311 8.53 -19.48 -39.61
N GLY A 312 9.40 -18.49 -39.63
CA GLY A 312 10.42 -18.24 -40.65
C GLY A 312 11.46 -19.35 -40.76
N SER A 313 12.25 -19.33 -41.85
CA SER A 313 13.27 -20.35 -42.13
C SER A 313 14.42 -20.38 -41.11
N GLU A 314 14.59 -19.29 -40.37
CA GLU A 314 15.66 -19.10 -39.39
C GLU A 314 15.21 -19.50 -37.97
N ALA A 315 13.90 -19.64 -37.74
CA ALA A 315 13.33 -20.07 -36.49
C ALA A 315 13.54 -21.57 -36.25
N THR A 316 13.84 -21.98 -35.02
CA THR A 316 13.90 -23.41 -34.63
C THR A 316 12.51 -24.04 -34.45
N GLY A 317 11.59 -23.79 -35.37
CA GLY A 317 10.19 -24.24 -35.31
C GLY A 317 9.22 -23.06 -35.31
N MET A 318 7.99 -23.30 -34.81
CA MET A 318 7.09 -22.20 -34.48
C MET A 318 7.53 -21.64 -33.12
N ILE A 319 7.91 -20.37 -33.10
CA ILE A 319 8.36 -19.66 -31.92
C ILE A 319 7.21 -18.75 -31.48
N THR A 320 6.81 -18.86 -30.22
CA THR A 320 5.90 -17.88 -29.62
C THR A 320 6.71 -16.63 -29.32
N GLU A 321 6.22 -15.48 -29.77
CA GLU A 321 6.82 -14.19 -29.49
C GLU A 321 5.93 -13.51 -28.47
N ASP A 322 6.20 -13.63 -27.17
CA ASP A 322 5.34 -13.14 -26.08
C ASP A 322 5.99 -12.07 -25.22
N VAL A 323 7.20 -11.64 -25.57
CA VAL A 323 7.92 -10.53 -24.92
C VAL A 323 8.27 -9.48 -25.98
N MET A 324 8.89 -8.38 -25.58
CA MET A 324 9.28 -7.30 -26.49
C MET A 324 10.79 -7.09 -26.52
N ASN A 325 11.29 -6.73 -27.70
CA ASN A 325 12.63 -6.18 -27.86
C ASN A 325 12.63 -4.88 -28.67
N LEU A 326 13.76 -4.19 -28.60
CA LEU A 326 14.14 -3.07 -29.43
C LEU A 326 15.26 -3.52 -30.37
N PHE A 327 15.10 -3.30 -31.67
CA PHE A 327 16.08 -3.71 -32.68
C PHE A 327 16.26 -2.65 -33.77
N TYR A 328 17.44 -2.62 -34.39
CA TYR A 328 17.82 -1.58 -35.33
C TYR A 328 17.68 -2.04 -36.79
N VAL A 329 16.90 -1.30 -37.57
CA VAL A 329 16.68 -1.56 -39.00
C VAL A 329 16.82 -0.27 -39.80
N SER A 330 17.69 -0.30 -40.80
CA SER A 330 17.79 0.75 -41.84
C SER A 330 17.93 2.20 -41.34
N GLY A 331 18.56 2.43 -40.20
CA GLY A 331 18.77 3.79 -39.68
C GLY A 331 17.97 4.13 -38.42
N THR A 332 17.07 3.24 -37.98
CA THR A 332 16.11 3.52 -36.91
C THR A 332 15.88 2.30 -36.04
N TRP A 333 15.55 2.52 -34.77
CA TRP A 333 15.17 1.48 -33.81
C TRP A 333 13.67 1.21 -33.87
N TYR A 334 13.25 -0.02 -33.67
CA TYR A 334 11.84 -0.39 -33.66
C TYR A 334 11.54 -1.32 -32.50
N LEU A 335 10.33 -1.21 -31.96
CA LEU A 335 9.73 -2.21 -31.10
C LEU A 335 9.29 -3.40 -31.96
N ASN A 336 9.47 -4.59 -31.42
CA ASN A 336 9.08 -5.84 -32.04
C ASN A 336 8.70 -6.83 -30.94
N ASP A 337 7.69 -7.65 -31.18
CA ASP A 337 7.45 -8.78 -30.30
C ASP A 337 8.43 -9.88 -30.63
N SER A 338 8.88 -10.58 -29.60
CA SER A 338 10.06 -11.41 -29.71
C SER A 338 9.95 -12.65 -28.86
N SER A 339 10.77 -13.64 -29.20
CA SER A 339 10.97 -14.80 -28.35
C SER A 339 11.52 -14.38 -26.99
N GLY A 340 11.04 -15.04 -25.93
CA GLY A 340 11.64 -14.98 -24.60
C GLY A 340 13.07 -15.50 -24.53
N ASN A 341 13.61 -16.13 -25.58
CA ASN A 341 14.98 -16.68 -25.63
C ASN A 341 15.62 -16.59 -27.03
N LEU A 342 15.93 -15.36 -27.46
CA LEU A 342 16.42 -15.03 -28.80
C LEU A 342 17.69 -15.79 -29.20
N ALA A 343 18.67 -15.88 -28.32
CA ALA A 343 19.95 -16.53 -28.63
C ALA A 343 19.80 -18.05 -28.81
N GLN A 344 18.85 -18.68 -28.10
CA GLN A 344 18.58 -20.10 -28.24
C GLN A 344 17.72 -20.42 -29.46
N ASP A 345 16.72 -19.60 -29.74
CA ASP A 345 15.75 -19.86 -30.81
C ASP A 345 16.24 -19.42 -32.19
N TYR A 346 17.20 -18.49 -32.23
CA TYR A 346 17.87 -18.02 -33.45
C TYR A 346 19.41 -18.05 -33.32
N PRO A 347 20.01 -19.22 -33.04
CA PRO A 347 21.42 -19.29 -32.63
C PRO A 347 22.40 -18.83 -33.72
N GLU A 348 22.07 -19.04 -35.00
CA GLU A 348 22.92 -18.60 -36.11
C GLU A 348 22.86 -17.08 -36.34
N LEU A 349 21.74 -16.45 -35.99
CA LEU A 349 21.50 -15.02 -36.22
C LEU A 349 21.83 -14.16 -35.00
N LEU A 350 21.44 -14.61 -33.81
CA LEU A 350 21.34 -13.78 -32.60
C LEU A 350 22.24 -14.20 -31.44
N SER A 351 22.96 -15.33 -31.50
CA SER A 351 23.96 -15.62 -30.47
C SER A 351 25.07 -14.56 -30.47
N GLY A 352 25.39 -14.06 -29.27
CA GLY A 352 26.29 -12.93 -29.03
C GLY A 352 25.71 -11.57 -29.42
N LYS A 353 24.41 -11.50 -29.70
CA LYS A 353 23.71 -10.29 -30.18
C LYS A 353 22.42 -10.02 -29.42
N VAL A 354 22.28 -10.55 -28.22
CA VAL A 354 21.19 -10.24 -27.31
C VAL A 354 21.69 -9.33 -26.20
N GLY A 355 20.82 -8.46 -25.72
CA GLY A 355 21.03 -7.62 -24.57
C GLY A 355 19.72 -7.23 -23.92
N TYR A 356 19.80 -6.40 -22.89
CA TYR A 356 18.65 -5.79 -22.23
C TYR A 356 19.04 -4.44 -21.66
N ILE A 357 18.03 -3.62 -21.39
CA ILE A 357 18.21 -2.27 -20.83
C ILE A 357 17.56 -2.27 -19.47
N ILE A 358 18.34 -1.90 -18.45
CA ILE A 358 17.86 -1.74 -17.08
C ILE A 358 17.53 -0.27 -16.88
N GLU A 359 16.39 0.00 -16.28
CA GLU A 359 15.95 1.31 -15.82
C GLU A 359 15.93 1.33 -14.29
N PHE A 360 16.18 2.51 -13.71
CA PHE A 360 16.23 2.70 -12.27
C PHE A 360 15.47 3.97 -11.89
N GLU A 361 14.52 3.83 -10.96
CA GLU A 361 13.86 4.98 -10.30
C GLU A 361 14.90 5.88 -9.60
N GLU A 362 14.71 7.20 -9.65
CA GLU A 362 15.56 8.20 -8.98
C GLU A 362 15.03 8.68 -7.63
#